data_AF-A0A1G8I581-F1
#
_entry.id   AF-A0A1G8I581-F1
#
_cell.length_a   1.000
_cell.length_b   1.000
_cell.length_c   1.000
_cell.angle_alpha   90.00
_cell.angle_beta   90.00
_cell.angle_gamma   90.00
#
_symmetry.space_group_name_H-M   'P 1'
#
loop_
_entity.id
_entity.type
_entity.pdbx_description
1 polymer ?
#
loop_
_entity_poly.entity_id
_entity_poly.type
_entity_poly.pdbx_seq_one_letter_code
_entity_poly.pdbx_strand_id
1 'polypeptide(L)'
;MVLDTRAKQVADEHHGIVVIGAGFDSAFLLHQFVGRRKARVPFGLWRHSTRDWQLERGANSNIRDEDTYSSRPWNYTIGLAGGTNCWSGQTPRLLAYEFRLKGLYGIGLDWPISYDDLEPFCCGPGGHAGEQLCQGEKIL
;
A
#
# COMPACT_ATOMS: atom_id res chain seq x y z
N MET A 1 -2.96 10.28 16.45
CA MET A 1 -1.98 10.62 15.40
C MET A 1 -1.55 12.06 15.61
N VAL A 2 -0.26 12.32 15.80
CA VAL A 2 0.25 13.69 15.92
C VAL A 2 0.72 14.11 14.54
N LEU A 3 0.00 15.05 13.94
CA LEU A 3 0.43 15.76 12.75
C LEU A 3 1.30 16.96 13.22
N ASP A 4 2.19 17.48 12.38
CA ASP A 4 3.08 18.64 12.67
C ASP A 4 4.45 18.35 13.34
N THR A 5 4.86 17.10 13.45
CA THR A 5 6.26 16.78 13.81
C THR A 5 7.15 16.84 12.57
N ARG A 6 8.17 17.71 12.57
CA ARG A 6 9.17 17.79 11.51
C ARG A 6 10.25 16.72 11.71
N ALA A 7 10.77 16.17 10.61
CA ALA A 7 11.81 15.14 10.65
C ALA A 7 13.03 15.53 11.52
N LYS A 8 13.45 16.81 11.46
CA LYS A 8 14.55 17.34 12.29
C LYS A 8 14.31 17.23 13.80
N GLN A 9 13.06 17.24 14.26
CA GLN A 9 12.73 17.16 15.69
C GLN A 9 12.89 15.75 16.26
N VAL A 10 12.93 14.73 15.40
CA VAL A 10 13.02 13.31 15.79
C VAL A 10 14.26 12.63 15.20
N ALA A 11 15.15 13.40 14.58
CA ALA A 11 16.31 12.88 13.84
C ALA A 11 17.33 12.19 14.76
N ASP A 12 17.51 12.71 15.97
CA ASP A 12 18.45 12.18 16.96
C ASP A 12 17.79 11.18 17.93
N GLU A 13 16.50 10.90 17.76
CA GLU A 13 15.79 9.90 18.56
C GLU A 13 16.03 8.49 17.99
N HIS A 14 16.21 7.50 18.87
CA HIS A 14 16.26 6.10 18.47
C HIS A 14 14.85 5.55 18.19
N HIS A 15 14.60 5.11 16.97
CA HIS A 15 13.34 4.48 16.56
C HIS A 15 13.55 3.00 16.23
N GLY A 16 12.76 2.12 16.84
CA GLY A 16 12.80 0.68 16.52
C GLY A 16 12.25 0.34 15.13
N ILE A 17 11.45 1.24 14.55
CA ILE A 17 10.96 1.16 13.18
C ILE A 17 10.69 2.59 12.66
N VAL A 18 11.03 2.83 11.39
CA VAL A 18 10.67 4.05 10.67
C VAL A 18 9.97 3.61 9.39
N VAL A 19 8.80 4.19 9.13
CA VAL A 19 8.03 3.90 7.91
C VAL A 19 8.07 5.10 6.98
N ILE A 20 8.54 4.86 5.76
CA ILE A 20 8.69 5.88 4.72
C ILE A 20 7.59 5.65 3.68
N GLY A 21 6.67 6.61 3.56
CA GLY A 21 5.54 6.52 2.65
C GLY A 21 4.23 6.37 3.43
N ALA A 22 3.28 7.23 3.09
CA ALA A 22 1.96 7.27 3.72
C ALA A 22 0.88 6.57 2.90
N GLY A 23 1.25 5.46 2.25
CA GLY A 23 0.38 4.67 1.38
C GLY A 23 -0.50 3.68 2.12
N PHE A 24 -1.38 3.02 1.35
CA PHE A 24 -2.26 1.96 1.83
C PHE A 24 -1.48 0.77 2.42
N ASP A 25 -0.46 0.30 1.71
CA ASP A 25 0.46 -0.77 2.15
C ASP A 25 1.07 -0.51 3.54
N SER A 26 1.59 0.70 3.73
CA SER A 26 2.21 1.14 4.97
C SER A 26 1.18 1.24 6.11
N ALA A 27 -0.05 1.65 5.80
CA ALA A 27 -1.14 1.66 6.78
C ALA A 27 -1.50 0.25 7.27
N PHE A 28 -1.57 -0.75 6.37
CA PHE A 28 -1.83 -2.15 6.76
C PHE A 28 -0.69 -2.74 7.60
N LEU A 29 0.55 -2.49 7.21
CA LEU A 29 1.72 -2.89 7.98
C LEU A 29 1.68 -2.30 9.39
N LEU A 30 1.44 -0.99 9.49
CA LEU A 30 1.39 -0.28 10.76
C LEU A 30 0.23 -0.76 11.63
N HIS A 31 -0.96 -0.96 11.04
CA HIS A 31 -2.13 -1.46 11.76
C HIS A 31 -1.82 -2.77 12.49
N GLN A 32 -1.18 -3.72 11.79
CA GLN A 32 -0.80 -5.00 12.40
C GLN A 32 0.39 -4.85 13.39
N PHE A 33 1.35 -3.98 13.09
CA PHE A 33 2.52 -3.76 13.95
C PHE A 33 2.15 -3.14 15.30
N VAL A 34 1.39 -2.04 15.30
CA VAL A 34 1.00 -1.34 16.53
C VAL A 34 0.04 -2.16 17.39
N GLY A 35 -0.75 -3.06 16.78
CA GLY A 35 -1.57 -4.02 17.51
C GLY A 35 -0.76 -5.05 18.31
N ARG A 36 0.48 -5.34 17.88
CA ARG A 36 1.37 -6.31 18.54
C ARG A 36 2.41 -5.66 19.45
N ARG A 37 2.76 -4.40 19.20
CA ARG A 37 3.84 -3.68 19.89
C ARG A 37 3.41 -2.23 20.14
N LYS A 38 3.42 -1.80 21.40
CA LYS A 38 3.32 -0.37 21.71
C LYS A 38 4.63 0.30 21.29
N ALA A 39 4.58 1.10 20.22
CA ALA A 39 5.72 1.84 19.71
C ALA A 39 5.30 3.26 19.29
N ARG A 40 6.19 4.23 19.49
CA ARG A 40 6.12 5.50 18.77
C ARG A 40 6.72 5.23 17.39
N VAL A 41 5.92 5.42 16.34
CA VAL A 41 6.36 5.19 14.97
C VAL A 41 6.31 6.50 14.20
N PRO A 42 7.47 7.08 13.85
CA PRO A 42 7.50 8.19 12.90
C PRO A 42 6.96 7.72 11.56
N PHE A 43 5.95 8.42 11.06
CA PHE A 43 5.31 8.14 9.78
C PHE A 43 5.60 9.30 8.83
N GLY A 44 6.49 9.05 7.87
CA GLY A 44 6.99 10.09 6.97
C GLY A 44 6.05 10.36 5.81
N LEU A 45 5.57 11.61 5.70
CA LEU A 45 4.90 12.13 4.52
C LEU A 45 5.73 13.29 3.95
N TRP A 46 6.04 13.25 2.66
CA TRP A 46 6.87 14.27 2.02
C TRP A 46 6.22 15.66 2.04
N ARG A 47 4.90 15.72 1.82
CA ARG A 47 4.07 16.94 1.95
C ARG A 47 2.68 16.59 2.47
N HIS A 48 2.24 17.30 3.51
CA HIS A 48 0.89 17.18 4.05
C HIS A 48 0.01 18.33 3.56
N SER A 49 -1.04 18.01 2.82
CA SER A 49 -2.14 18.94 2.54
C SER A 49 -3.28 18.66 3.51
N THR A 50 -3.74 19.70 4.21
CA THR A 50 -4.89 19.61 5.12
C THR A 50 -6.17 19.31 4.35
N ARG A 51 -7.20 18.77 5.03
CA ARG A 51 -8.47 18.43 4.39
C ARG A 51 -9.15 19.66 3.77
N ASP A 52 -9.15 20.79 4.47
CA ASP A 52 -9.76 22.03 3.98
C ASP A 52 -9.09 22.49 2.69
N TRP A 53 -7.75 22.48 2.64
CA TRP A 53 -6.99 22.79 1.44
C TRP A 53 -7.34 21.86 0.27
N GLN A 54 -7.50 20.56 0.53
CA GLN A 54 -7.85 19.58 -0.50
C GLN A 54 -9.25 19.85 -1.08
N LEU A 55 -10.21 20.20 -0.23
CA LEU A 55 -11.58 20.51 -0.64
C LEU A 55 -11.65 21.81 -1.44
N GLU A 56 -10.94 22.86 -0.99
CA GLU A 56 -10.87 24.15 -1.69
C GLU A 56 -10.26 24.03 -3.08
N ARG A 57 -9.23 23.19 -3.23
CA ARG A 57 -8.49 23.06 -4.49
C ARG A 57 -8.96 21.93 -5.38
N GLY A 58 -9.79 21.03 -4.87
CA GLY A 58 -10.17 19.80 -5.57
C GLY A 58 -8.97 18.91 -5.89
N ALA A 59 -7.96 18.87 -5.01
CA ALA A 59 -6.69 18.16 -5.25
C ALA A 59 -6.17 17.50 -3.97
N ASN A 60 -5.49 16.36 -4.10
CA ASN A 60 -4.94 15.61 -2.95
C ASN A 60 -3.65 16.21 -2.39
N SER A 61 -2.87 16.89 -3.24
CA SER A 61 -1.61 17.50 -2.87
C SER A 61 -1.31 18.70 -3.77
N ASN A 62 -0.30 19.49 -3.42
CA ASN A 62 0.20 20.58 -4.28
C ASN A 62 1.17 20.08 -5.38
N ILE A 63 1.35 18.77 -5.52
CA ILE A 63 2.16 18.13 -6.55
C ILE A 63 1.20 17.72 -7.65
N ARG A 64 1.55 18.08 -8.88
CA ARG A 64 0.76 17.73 -10.06
C ARG A 64 1.16 16.35 -10.52
N ASP A 65 0.22 15.60 -11.09
CA ASP A 65 0.48 14.24 -11.59
C ASP A 65 1.61 14.25 -12.64
N GLU A 66 1.67 15.30 -13.48
CA GLU A 66 2.72 15.49 -14.49
C GLU A 66 4.14 15.60 -13.91
N ASP A 67 4.26 16.04 -12.65
CA ASP A 67 5.54 16.19 -11.97
C ASP A 67 6.04 14.87 -11.34
N THR A 68 5.22 13.80 -11.38
CA THR A 68 5.51 12.53 -10.69
C THR A 68 6.22 11.49 -11.55
N TYR A 69 6.43 11.78 -12.83
CA TYR A 69 7.09 10.89 -13.77
C TYR A 69 8.04 11.64 -14.71
N SER A 70 9.07 10.96 -15.19
CA SER A 70 10.07 11.55 -16.09
C SER A 70 9.94 11.13 -17.55
N SER A 71 9.35 9.96 -17.83
CA SER A 71 9.35 9.37 -19.19
C SER A 71 8.00 8.82 -19.63
N ARG A 72 7.24 8.22 -18.72
CA ARG A 72 5.93 7.63 -19.01
C ARG A 72 4.87 8.26 -18.11
N PRO A 73 3.68 8.61 -18.63
CA PRO A 73 2.66 9.32 -17.87
C PRO A 73 1.91 8.40 -16.90
N TRP A 74 2.63 7.92 -15.88
CA TRP A 74 2.05 7.14 -14.80
C TRP A 74 1.48 8.09 -13.77
N ASN A 75 0.17 8.01 -13.53
CA ASN A 75 -0.46 8.81 -12.50
C ASN A 75 -0.11 8.24 -11.11
N TYR A 76 0.55 9.05 -10.29
CA TYR A 76 0.80 8.77 -8.89
C TYR A 76 0.38 9.97 -8.03
N THR A 77 -0.57 9.77 -7.13
CA THR A 77 -0.85 10.77 -6.10
C THR A 77 0.19 10.70 -4.98
N ILE A 78 1.01 11.76 -4.84
CA ILE A 78 1.92 11.94 -3.70
C ILE A 78 1.18 12.66 -2.58
N GLY A 79 0.60 11.89 -1.65
CA GLY A 79 -0.16 12.41 -0.53
C GLY A 79 -0.49 11.31 0.48
N LEU A 80 -1.31 11.64 1.48
CA LEU A 80 -1.86 10.63 2.40
C LEU A 80 -2.69 9.61 1.59
N ALA A 81 -2.55 8.33 1.93
CA ALA A 81 -3.09 7.15 1.22
C ALA A 81 -2.44 6.85 -0.15
N GLY A 82 -1.68 7.80 -0.73
CA GLY A 82 -0.90 7.57 -1.94
C GLY A 82 -1.76 7.24 -3.16
N GLY A 83 -1.35 6.21 -3.91
CA GLY A 83 -1.98 5.79 -5.18
C GLY A 83 -3.43 5.33 -5.07
N THR A 84 -3.97 5.09 -3.87
CA THR A 84 -5.40 4.78 -3.72
C THR A 84 -6.31 5.96 -4.06
N ASN A 85 -5.79 7.20 -4.07
CA ASN A 85 -6.56 8.38 -4.45
C ASN A 85 -6.81 8.51 -5.97
N CYS A 86 -6.02 7.80 -6.80
CA CYS A 86 -6.13 7.80 -8.26
C CYS A 86 -6.51 6.41 -8.83
N TRP A 87 -6.90 5.48 -7.96
CA TRP A 87 -7.23 4.10 -8.31
C TRP A 87 -8.74 3.91 -8.52
N SER A 88 -9.10 3.06 -9.49
CA SER A 88 -10.49 2.73 -9.83
C SER A 88 -11.11 1.60 -8.98
N GLY A 89 -10.49 1.23 -7.85
CA GLY A 89 -11.03 0.25 -6.90
C GLY A 89 -11.00 -1.22 -7.35
N GLN A 90 -10.38 -1.55 -8.48
CA GLN A 90 -10.33 -2.92 -9.00
C GLN A 90 -9.30 -3.78 -8.28
N THR A 91 -9.74 -4.88 -7.68
CA THR A 91 -8.94 -5.79 -6.83
C THR A 91 -8.88 -7.23 -7.36
N PRO A 92 -8.39 -7.48 -8.59
CA PRO A 92 -8.23 -8.85 -9.07
C PRO A 92 -7.19 -9.61 -8.22
N ARG A 93 -7.43 -10.91 -8.02
CA ARG A 93 -6.46 -11.80 -7.39
C ARG A 93 -5.60 -12.48 -8.45
N LEU A 94 -4.35 -12.74 -8.10
CA LEU A 94 -3.46 -13.55 -8.92
C LEU A 94 -3.94 -15.01 -8.94
N LEU A 95 -3.71 -15.70 -10.04
CA LEU A 95 -3.97 -17.13 -10.22
C LEU A 95 -2.74 -17.95 -9.81
N ALA A 96 -2.96 -19.21 -9.42
CA ALA A 96 -1.90 -20.06 -8.88
C ALA A 96 -0.71 -20.26 -9.84
N TYR A 97 -0.95 -20.30 -11.15
CA TYR A 97 0.10 -20.45 -12.14
C TYR A 97 0.98 -19.20 -12.27
N GLU A 98 0.48 -18.02 -11.91
CA GLU A 98 1.24 -16.75 -11.98
C GLU A 98 2.38 -16.69 -10.97
N PHE A 99 2.38 -17.58 -9.97
CA PHE A 99 3.48 -17.75 -9.02
C PHE A 99 4.60 -18.64 -9.56
N ARG A 100 4.38 -19.40 -10.65
CA ARG A 100 5.31 -20.39 -11.20
C ARG A 100 5.64 -20.15 -12.68
N LEU A 101 5.81 -18.89 -13.07
CA LEU A 101 6.03 -18.51 -14.47
C LEU A 101 7.27 -19.17 -15.10
N LYS A 102 8.36 -19.27 -14.34
CA LYS A 102 9.61 -19.86 -14.83
C LYS A 102 9.49 -21.38 -14.91
N GLY A 103 8.93 -22.01 -13.88
CA GLY A 103 8.75 -23.45 -13.83
C GLY A 103 7.76 -23.99 -14.88
N LEU A 104 6.66 -23.28 -15.14
CA LEU A 104 5.61 -23.73 -16.06
C LEU A 104 5.82 -23.28 -17.51
N TYR A 105 6.31 -22.05 -17.71
CA TYR A 105 6.36 -21.43 -19.04
C TYR A 105 7.76 -21.02 -19.47
N GLY A 106 8.78 -21.20 -18.63
CA GLY A 106 10.17 -20.83 -18.95
C GLY A 106 10.42 -19.32 -19.03
N ILE A 107 9.48 -18.48 -18.57
CA ILE A 107 9.58 -17.01 -18.60
C ILE A 107 9.59 -16.42 -17.19
N GLY A 108 10.20 -15.25 -17.02
CA GLY A 108 10.18 -14.52 -15.75
C GLY A 108 10.85 -15.30 -14.60
N LEU A 109 10.28 -15.15 -13.40
CA LEU A 109 10.75 -15.79 -12.18
C LEU A 109 9.59 -16.47 -11.44
N ASP A 110 9.89 -17.56 -10.77
CA ASP A 110 8.98 -18.15 -9.79
C ASP A 110 9.05 -17.34 -8.50
N TRP A 111 7.90 -17.09 -7.89
CA TRP A 111 7.83 -16.42 -6.60
C TRP A 111 8.31 -17.38 -5.50
N PRO A 112 8.93 -16.86 -4.42
CA PRO A 112 9.36 -17.68 -3.28
C PRO A 112 8.19 -18.10 -2.36
N ILE A 113 6.95 -17.90 -2.80
CA ILE A 113 5.69 -18.21 -2.12
C ILE A 113 4.68 -18.72 -3.16
N SER A 114 3.70 -19.48 -2.70
CA SER A 114 2.60 -19.98 -3.50
C SER A 114 1.31 -19.18 -3.28
N TYR A 115 0.31 -19.43 -4.12
CA TYR A 115 -1.04 -18.89 -3.92
C TYR A 115 -1.65 -19.32 -2.59
N ASP A 116 -1.43 -20.58 -2.19
CA ASP A 116 -1.95 -21.13 -0.93
C ASP A 116 -1.37 -20.42 0.29
N ASP A 117 -0.15 -19.87 0.18
CA ASP A 117 0.46 -19.05 1.24
C ASP A 117 -0.22 -17.68 1.39
N LEU A 118 -0.79 -17.13 0.30
CA LEU A 118 -1.44 -15.82 0.28
C LEU A 118 -2.95 -15.86 0.50
N GLU A 119 -3.62 -16.94 0.10
CA GLU A 119 -5.07 -17.10 0.18
C GLU A 119 -5.64 -16.72 1.56
N PRO A 120 -5.07 -17.17 2.70
CA PRO A 120 -5.59 -16.83 4.02
C PRO A 120 -5.56 -15.33 4.33
N PHE A 121 -4.65 -14.57 3.72
CA PHE A 121 -4.54 -13.12 3.91
C PHE A 121 -5.51 -12.34 3.02
N CYS A 122 -5.89 -12.90 1.87
CA CYS A 122 -6.93 -12.33 1.01
C CYS A 122 -8.36 -12.69 1.48
N CYS A 123 -8.53 -13.88 2.05
CA CYS A 123 -9.83 -14.49 2.34
C CYS A 123 -10.14 -14.69 3.83
N GLY A 124 -9.23 -14.30 4.72
CA GLY A 124 -9.38 -14.49 6.17
C GLY A 124 -10.50 -13.65 6.80
N PRO A 125 -10.77 -13.83 8.11
CA PRO A 125 -11.92 -13.27 8.83
C PRO A 125 -11.99 -11.72 8.92
N GLY A 126 -11.05 -11.00 8.31
CA GLY A 126 -11.05 -9.54 8.15
C GLY A 126 -11.11 -9.05 6.69
N GLY A 127 -11.20 -9.96 5.72
CA GLY A 127 -11.43 -9.61 4.32
C GLY A 127 -12.90 -9.26 4.10
N HIS A 128 -13.20 -8.07 3.60
CA HIS A 128 -14.56 -7.72 3.16
C HIS A 128 -14.92 -8.33 1.79
N ALA A 129 -14.00 -9.07 1.17
CA ALA A 129 -14.29 -9.90 0.00
C ALA A 129 -15.08 -11.13 0.48
N GLY A 130 -16.38 -11.16 0.21
CA GLY A 130 -17.26 -12.24 0.66
C GLY A 130 -16.77 -13.63 0.21
N GLU A 131 -17.11 -14.65 1.00
CA GLU A 131 -16.75 -16.07 0.82
C GLU A 131 -16.95 -16.60 -0.62
N GLN A 132 -17.89 -16.02 -1.38
CA GLN A 132 -18.16 -16.38 -2.78
C GLN A 132 -17.02 -16.05 -3.76
N LEU A 133 -16.21 -15.02 -3.50
CA LEU A 133 -15.01 -14.75 -4.30
C LEU A 133 -13.90 -15.74 -3.94
N CYS A 134 -13.80 -16.15 -2.68
CA CYS A 134 -12.74 -17.04 -2.20
C CYS A 134 -12.86 -18.47 -2.71
N GLN A 135 -14.07 -18.94 -3.02
CA GLN A 135 -14.32 -20.23 -3.69
C GLN A 135 -14.28 -20.14 -5.23
N GLY A 136 -13.39 -19.32 -5.79
CA GLY A 136 -13.06 -19.39 -7.21
C GLY A 136 -12.38 -20.73 -7.47
N GLU A 137 -13.08 -21.62 -8.17
CA GLU A 137 -12.74 -23.00 -8.49
C GLU A 137 -11.24 -23.27 -8.67
N LYS A 138 -10.82 -24.43 -8.17
CA LYS A 138 -9.70 -25.18 -8.74
C LYS A 138 -10.04 -25.48 -10.20
N ILE A 139 -9.89 -24.48 -11.08
CA ILE A 139 -9.99 -24.67 -12.51
C ILE A 139 -8.74 -25.46 -12.90
N LEU A 140 -8.99 -26.73 -13.25
CA LEU A 140 -8.05 -27.64 -13.93
C LEU A 140 -7.43 -26.98 -15.16
#